data_AF-A0AAD1BBS8-F1
#
_entry.id   AF-A0AAD1BBS8-F1
#
_cell.length_a   1.000
_cell.length_b   1.000
_cell.length_c   1.000
_cell.angle_alpha   90.00
_cell.angle_beta   90.00
_cell.angle_gamma   90.00
#
_symmetry.space_group_name_H-M   'P 1'
#
loop_
_entity.id
_entity.type
_entity.pdbx_description
1 polymer ?
#
loop_
_entity_poly.entity_id
_entity_poly.type
_entity_poly.pdbx_seq_one_letter_code
_entity_poly.pdbx_strand_id
1 'polypeptide(L)'
;MAFDRDELYRLAAGLLRALQDGDPAGLSAFGVSRAMYEEITEELEHSGEQLAHLSMPPCEIAGQADRTGRVALDIYPLQADPHTLRMACQLWSKGQKTELTLIADYREQQRQAALTFRLLETQ
;
A
#
# COMPACT_ATOMS: atom_id res chain seq x y z
N MET A 1 21.69 8.01 4.31
CA MET A 1 20.45 8.49 4.96
C MET A 1 19.71 7.27 5.44
N ALA A 2 19.18 7.26 6.66
CA ALA A 2 18.31 6.19 7.10
C ALA A 2 17.01 6.25 6.28
N PHE A 3 16.47 5.09 5.91
CA PHE A 3 15.18 5.02 5.25
C PHE A 3 14.10 5.63 6.16
N ASP A 4 13.33 6.59 5.64
CA ASP A 4 12.26 7.25 6.40
C ASP A 4 11.00 6.38 6.40
N ARG A 5 10.90 5.53 7.44
CA ARG A 5 9.75 4.63 7.62
C ARG A 5 8.46 5.39 7.92
N ASP A 6 8.55 6.55 8.58
CA ASP A 6 7.37 7.35 8.93
C ASP A 6 6.78 8.01 7.68
N GLU A 7 7.64 8.50 6.77
CA GLU A 7 7.23 8.96 5.45
C GLU A 7 6.60 7.83 4.63
N LEU A 8 7.22 6.63 4.59
CA LEU A 8 6.62 5.48 3.90
C LEU A 8 5.23 5.15 4.44
N TYR A 9 5.08 5.08 5.77
CA TYR A 9 3.79 4.78 6.40
C TYR A 9 2.75 5.84 6.04
N ARG A 10 3.11 7.13 6.06
CA ARG A 10 2.24 8.23 5.65
C ARG A 10 1.82 8.13 4.18
N LEU A 11 2.76 7.84 3.28
CA LEU A 11 2.45 7.67 1.86
C LEU A 11 1.53 6.47 1.62
N ALA A 12 1.80 5.34 2.29
CA ALA A 12 0.99 4.13 2.17
C ALA A 12 -0.43 4.34 2.71
N ALA A 13 -0.56 5.02 3.86
CA ALA A 13 -1.85 5.43 4.40
C ALA A 13 -2.59 6.40 3.45
N GLY A 14 -1.86 7.32 2.82
CA GLY A 14 -2.40 8.24 1.81
C GLY A 14 -2.92 7.52 0.57
N LEU A 15 -2.19 6.50 0.09
CA LEU A 15 -2.63 5.65 -1.02
C LEU A 15 -3.92 4.90 -0.66
N LEU A 16 -3.96 4.22 0.49
CA LEU A 16 -5.16 3.53 0.93
C LEU A 16 -6.35 4.51 1.06
N ARG A 17 -6.10 5.71 1.57
CA ARG A 17 -7.13 6.75 1.71
C ARG A 17 -7.64 7.22 0.35
N ALA A 18 -6.76 7.43 -0.63
CA ALA A 18 -7.15 7.81 -1.99
C ALA A 18 -8.01 6.74 -2.65
N LEU A 19 -7.68 5.46 -2.45
CA LEU A 19 -8.55 4.35 -2.86
C LEU A 19 -9.91 4.48 -2.16
N GLN A 20 -9.95 4.63 -0.84
CA GLN A 20 -11.20 4.70 -0.07
C GLN A 20 -12.13 5.85 -0.47
N ASP A 21 -11.57 7.02 -0.73
CA ASP A 21 -12.34 8.20 -1.11
C ASP A 21 -12.81 8.11 -2.58
N GLY A 22 -12.10 7.36 -3.44
CA GLY A 22 -12.41 7.20 -4.86
C GLY A 22 -12.27 8.49 -5.68
N ASP A 23 -11.63 9.53 -5.12
CA ASP A 23 -11.46 10.82 -5.78
C ASP A 23 -10.46 10.72 -6.94
N PRO A 24 -10.82 11.14 -8.17
CA PRO A 24 -9.94 11.02 -9.33
C PRO A 24 -8.58 11.70 -9.19
N ALA A 25 -8.49 12.84 -8.49
CA ALA A 25 -7.24 13.56 -8.33
C ALA A 25 -6.31 12.85 -7.33
N GLY A 26 -6.86 12.37 -6.21
CA GLY A 26 -6.15 11.54 -5.24
C GLY A 26 -5.63 10.24 -5.85
N LEU A 27 -6.48 9.52 -6.59
CA LEU A 27 -6.11 8.30 -7.29
C LEU A 27 -4.98 8.53 -8.31
N SER A 28 -5.10 9.59 -9.11
CA SER A 28 -4.09 9.94 -10.12
C SER A 28 -2.73 10.29 -9.52
N ALA A 29 -2.70 10.87 -8.31
CA ALA A 29 -1.46 11.17 -7.60
C ALA A 29 -0.63 9.92 -7.26
N PHE A 30 -1.28 8.76 -7.15
CA PHE A 30 -0.63 7.47 -6.95
C PHE A 30 -0.59 6.60 -8.21
N GLY A 31 -0.88 7.18 -9.38
CA GLY A 31 -0.89 6.44 -10.65
C GLY A 31 -2.05 5.45 -10.81
N VAL A 32 -3.12 5.58 -10.01
CA VAL A 32 -4.32 4.77 -10.16
C VAL A 32 -5.21 5.42 -11.21
N SER A 33 -5.40 4.74 -12.34
CA SER A 33 -6.36 5.17 -13.35
C SER A 33 -7.80 4.80 -12.92
N ARG A 34 -8.79 5.45 -13.55
CA ARG A 34 -10.20 5.09 -13.31
C ARG A 34 -10.49 3.61 -13.59
N ALA A 35 -9.97 3.07 -14.68
CA ALA A 35 -10.17 1.65 -15.04
C ALA A 35 -9.56 0.71 -13.99
N MET A 36 -8.37 1.04 -13.48
CA MET A 36 -7.75 0.28 -12.38
C MET A 36 -8.60 0.36 -11.11
N TYR A 37 -9.14 1.54 -10.79
CA TYR A 37 -9.99 1.70 -9.62
C TYR A 37 -11.27 0.87 -9.72
N GLU A 38 -11.92 0.88 -10.88
CA GLU A 38 -13.11 0.05 -11.14
C GLU A 38 -12.80 -1.44 -10.96
N GLU A 39 -11.69 -1.93 -11.54
CA GLU A 39 -11.20 -3.31 -11.39
C GLU A 39 -10.97 -3.69 -9.92
N ILE A 40 -10.26 -2.85 -9.15
CA ILE A 40 -10.02 -3.07 -7.71
C ILE A 40 -11.34 -3.19 -6.96
N THR A 41 -12.31 -2.30 -7.22
CA THR A 41 -13.59 -2.33 -6.52
C THR A 41 -14.41 -3.57 -6.85
N GLU A 42 -14.42 -4.00 -8.12
CA GLU A 42 -15.12 -5.21 -8.55
C GLU A 42 -14.54 -6.48 -7.92
N GLU A 43 -13.20 -6.59 -7.83
CA GLU A 43 -12.53 -7.72 -7.19
C GLU A 43 -12.79 -7.79 -5.67
N LEU A 44 -12.78 -6.64 -5.00
CA LEU A 44 -13.10 -6.55 -3.58
C LEU A 44 -14.55 -6.93 -3.31
N GLU A 45 -15.48 -6.42 -4.11
CA GLU A 45 -16.89 -6.79 -4.04
C GLU A 45 -17.09 -8.29 -4.24
N HIS A 46 -16.37 -8.91 -5.19
CA HIS A 46 -16.44 -10.35 -5.44
C HIS A 46 -15.90 -11.18 -4.26
N SER A 47 -14.83 -10.72 -3.60
CA SER A 47 -14.26 -11.39 -2.43
C SER A 47 -15.04 -11.12 -1.13
N GLY A 48 -16.03 -10.23 -1.16
CA GLY A 48 -16.80 -9.79 0.01
C GLY A 48 -16.03 -8.83 0.93
N GLU A 49 -14.87 -8.35 0.46
CA GLU A 49 -14.09 -7.33 1.13
C GLU A 49 -14.62 -5.94 0.79
N GLN A 50 -14.58 -5.03 1.77
CA GLN A 50 -15.06 -3.66 1.58
C GLN A 50 -13.90 -2.72 1.81
N LEU A 51 -13.55 -1.96 0.77
CA LEU A 51 -12.46 -0.99 0.80
C LEU A 51 -12.57 -0.02 1.99
N ALA A 52 -13.79 0.40 2.32
CA ALA A 52 -14.09 1.28 3.46
C ALA A 52 -13.76 0.68 4.84
N HIS A 53 -13.64 -0.65 4.94
CA HIS A 53 -13.25 -1.34 6.17
C HIS A 53 -11.76 -1.64 6.24
N LEU A 54 -11.03 -1.48 5.13
CA LEU A 54 -9.59 -1.68 5.10
C LEU A 54 -8.86 -0.57 5.86
N SER A 55 -7.73 -0.91 6.43
CA SER A 55 -6.92 -0.03 7.25
C SER A 55 -5.45 -0.44 7.17
N MET A 56 -4.57 0.52 7.46
CA MET A 56 -3.15 0.23 7.66
C MET A 56 -2.96 -0.60 8.93
N PRO A 57 -1.89 -1.41 9.03
CA PRO A 57 -1.48 -1.98 10.31
C PRO A 57 -1.26 -0.87 11.35
N PRO A 58 -1.48 -1.13 12.64
CA PRO A 58 -1.14 -0.18 13.70
C PRO A 58 0.33 0.26 13.57
N CYS A 59 0.56 1.57 13.65
CA CYS A 59 1.86 2.18 13.35
C CYS A 59 2.99 1.56 14.21
N GLU A 60 2.68 1.23 15.46
CA GLU A 60 3.62 0.66 16.43
C GLU A 60 4.19 -0.68 15.96
N ILE A 61 3.41 -1.46 15.19
CA ILE A 61 3.79 -2.80 14.74
C ILE A 61 4.00 -2.90 13.23
N ALA A 62 3.66 -1.86 12.46
CA ALA A 62 3.73 -1.87 11.00
C ALA A 62 5.13 -2.25 10.49
N GLY A 63 6.17 -1.73 11.14
CA GLY A 63 7.56 -2.03 10.78
C GLY A 63 8.22 -3.15 11.55
N GLN A 64 7.50 -3.84 12.42
CA GLN A 64 8.07 -4.90 13.24
C GLN A 64 7.84 -6.27 12.58
N ALA A 65 8.87 -7.10 12.59
CA ALA A 65 8.74 -8.49 12.19
C ALA A 65 7.92 -9.25 13.23
N ASP A 66 6.93 -10.02 12.78
CA ASP A 66 6.20 -10.93 13.65
C ASP A 66 7.01 -12.20 13.94
N ARG A 67 6.39 -13.17 14.64
CA ARG A 67 7.06 -14.43 15.05
C ARG A 67 7.54 -15.27 13.85
N THR A 68 7.01 -15.01 12.65
CA THR A 68 7.41 -15.70 11.41
C THR A 68 8.48 -14.92 10.63
N GLY A 69 8.90 -13.75 11.13
CA GLY A 69 9.83 -12.87 10.45
C GLY A 69 9.17 -11.94 9.42
N ARG A 70 7.84 -12.01 9.25
CA ARG A 70 7.10 -11.17 8.30
C ARG A 70 6.84 -9.78 8.89
N VAL A 71 7.10 -8.75 8.11
CA VAL A 71 6.82 -7.35 8.47
C VAL A 71 5.53 -6.91 7.78
N ALA A 72 4.63 -6.24 8.50
CA ALA A 72 3.32 -5.86 7.94
C ALA A 72 3.43 -4.76 6.87
N LEU A 73 4.34 -3.80 7.05
CA LEU A 73 4.74 -2.80 6.05
C LEU A 73 6.23 -2.98 5.75
N ASP A 74 6.52 -3.69 4.67
CA ASP A 74 7.87 -4.00 4.23
C ASP A 74 8.23 -3.24 2.95
N ILE A 75 9.54 -3.07 2.74
CA ILE A 75 10.07 -2.44 1.55
C ILE A 75 11.37 -3.14 1.11
N TYR A 76 11.46 -3.48 -0.16
CA TYR A 76 12.60 -4.25 -0.69
C TYR A 76 12.98 -3.80 -2.11
N PRO A 77 14.26 -3.94 -2.52
CA PRO A 77 14.70 -3.51 -3.84
C PRO A 77 14.15 -4.41 -4.95
N LEU A 78 13.85 -3.81 -6.11
CA LEU A 78 13.57 -4.54 -7.34
C LEU A 78 14.87 -4.83 -8.08
N GLN A 79 15.10 -6.08 -8.46
CA GLN A 79 16.31 -6.46 -9.22
C GLN A 79 16.38 -5.77 -10.60
N ALA A 80 15.23 -5.44 -11.20
CA ALA A 80 15.13 -4.86 -12.53
C ALA A 80 15.39 -3.34 -12.57
N ASP A 81 15.23 -2.63 -11.45
CA ASP A 81 15.42 -1.18 -11.39
C ASP A 81 16.00 -0.78 -10.01
N PRO A 82 17.29 -0.42 -9.93
CA PRO A 82 17.94 -0.08 -8.66
C PRO A 82 17.44 1.25 -8.05
N HIS A 83 16.66 2.04 -8.79
CA HIS A 83 16.08 3.29 -8.31
C HIS A 83 14.65 3.14 -7.80
N THR A 84 14.09 1.93 -7.88
CA THR A 84 12.74 1.62 -7.41
C THR A 84 12.78 0.55 -6.35
N LEU A 85 12.13 0.84 -5.22
CA LEU A 85 11.84 -0.16 -4.19
C LEU A 85 10.38 -0.59 -4.33
N ARG A 86 10.06 -1.81 -3.91
CA ARG A 86 8.70 -2.28 -3.79
C ARG A 86 8.28 -2.26 -2.33
N MET A 87 7.17 -1.58 -2.07
CA MET A 87 6.46 -1.62 -0.81
C MET A 87 5.40 -2.72 -0.86
N ALA A 88 5.32 -3.50 0.21
CA ALA A 88 4.23 -4.43 0.47
C ALA A 88 3.61 -4.10 1.83
N CYS A 89 2.29 -3.89 1.86
CA CYS A 89 1.57 -3.59 3.08
C CYS A 89 0.40 -4.57 3.28
N GLN A 90 0.48 -5.42 4.30
CA GLN A 90 -0.66 -6.22 4.74
C GLN A 90 -1.75 -5.31 5.29
N LEU A 91 -2.94 -5.35 4.68
CA LEU A 91 -4.08 -4.57 5.10
C LEU A 91 -4.82 -5.25 6.26
N TRP A 92 -5.56 -4.42 7.00
CA TRP A 92 -6.30 -4.82 8.18
C TRP A 92 -7.76 -4.45 8.02
N SER A 93 -8.66 -5.25 8.59
CA SER A 93 -10.09 -4.96 8.65
C SER A 93 -10.59 -5.23 10.06
N LYS A 94 -11.31 -4.25 10.64
CA LYS A 94 -11.89 -4.35 12.00
C LYS A 94 -10.86 -4.76 13.07
N GLY A 95 -9.62 -4.28 12.94
CA GLY A 95 -8.53 -4.56 13.87
C GLY A 95 -7.87 -5.94 13.71
N GLN A 96 -8.12 -6.65 12.62
CA GLN A 96 -7.50 -7.94 12.29
C GLN A 96 -6.77 -7.86 10.94
N LYS A 97 -5.68 -8.62 10.79
CA LYS A 97 -5.00 -8.80 9.50
C LYS A 97 -5.96 -9.44 8.49
N THR A 98 -5.99 -8.95 7.26
CA THR A 98 -6.65 -9.63 6.13
C THR A 98 -5.61 -10.43 5.33
N GLU A 99 -6.04 -11.13 4.29
CA GLU A 99 -5.12 -11.74 3.30
C GLU A 99 -4.69 -10.73 2.23
N LEU A 100 -5.25 -9.51 2.23
CA LEU A 100 -4.94 -8.48 1.24
C LEU A 100 -3.62 -7.79 1.51
N THR A 101 -2.78 -7.73 0.48
CA THR A 101 -1.54 -6.97 0.46
C THR A 101 -1.61 -5.87 -0.58
N LEU A 102 -1.47 -4.62 -0.12
CA LEU A 102 -1.30 -3.46 -0.98
C LEU A 102 0.14 -3.38 -1.46
N ILE A 103 0.33 -3.45 -2.78
CA ILE A 103 1.64 -3.36 -3.41
C ILE A 103 1.77 -2.02 -4.14
N ALA A 104 2.87 -1.31 -3.86
CA ALA A 104 3.22 -0.07 -4.53
C ALA A 104 4.73 0.00 -4.80
N ASP A 105 5.10 0.73 -5.83
CA ASP A 105 6.49 1.06 -6.11
C ASP A 105 6.84 2.38 -5.44
N TYR A 106 7.89 2.36 -4.62
CA TYR A 106 8.44 3.52 -3.94
C TYR A 106 9.62 4.07 -4.74
N ARG A 107 9.59 5.39 -4.97
CA ARG A 107 10.68 6.13 -5.59
C ARG A 107 10.97 7.39 -4.80
N GLU A 108 12.25 7.69 -4.66
CA GLU A 108 12.71 8.96 -4.10
C GLU A 108 13.40 9.77 -5.19
N GLN A 109 12.80 10.90 -5.58
CA GLN A 109 13.34 11.78 -6.60
C GLN A 109 13.49 13.19 -6.02
N GLN A 110 14.70 13.75 -6.08
CA GLN A 110 14.98 15.12 -5.60
C GLN A 110 14.50 15.41 -4.15
N ARG A 111 14.63 14.43 -3.24
CA ARG A 111 14.15 14.47 -1.84
C ARG A 111 12.63 14.45 -1.66
N GLN A 112 11.90 14.08 -2.71
CA GLN A 112 10.48 13.82 -2.63
C GLN A 112 10.25 12.32 -2.82
N ALA A 113 9.66 11.70 -1.81
CA ALA A 113 9.22 10.31 -1.88
C ALA A 113 7.82 10.24 -2.52
N ALA A 114 7.61 9.24 -3.37
CA ALA A 114 6.34 8.97 -3.99
C ALA A 114 6.07 7.47 -4.03
N LEU A 115 4.79 7.11 -3.94
CA LEU A 115 4.30 5.76 -4.19
C LEU A 115 3.50 5.74 -5.49
N THR A 116 3.72 4.70 -6.29
CA THR A 116 2.88 4.38 -7.44
C THR A 116 2.20 3.05 -7.17
N PHE A 117 0.88 3.04 -7.13
CA PHE A 117 0.10 1.82 -6.96
C PHE A 117 0.46 0.79 -8.03
N ARG A 118 0.51 -0.48 -7.63
CA ARG A 118 0.74 -1.60 -8.55
C ARG A 118 -0.45 -2.54 -8.60
N LEU A 119 -0.86 -3.05 -7.46
CA LEU A 119 -1.97 -3.99 -7.33
C LEU A 119 -2.35 -4.19 -5.86
N LEU A 120 -3.49 -4.85 -5.67
CA LEU A 120 -3.94 -5.38 -4.40
C LEU A 120 -4.04 -6.90 -4.56
N GLU A 121 -3.25 -7.66 -3.79
CA GLU A 121 -3.11 -9.11 -3.94
C GLU A 121 -3.72 -9.83 -2.74
N THR A 122 -4.43 -10.93 -2.98
CA THR A 122 -4.82 -11.89 -1.94
C THR A 122 -3.74 -12.97 -1.84
N GLN A 123 -3.18 -13.17 -0.64
CA GLN A 123 -2.14 -14.18 -0.37
C GLN A 123 -2.70 -15.59 -0.16
#